data_AF-A0A7Y0EZW2-F1
#
_entry.id   AF-A0A7Y0EZW2-F1
#
_cell.length_a   1.000
_cell.length_b   1.000
_cell.length_c   1.000
_cell.angle_alpha   90.00
_cell.angle_beta   90.00
_cell.angle_gamma   90.00
#
_symmetry.space_group_name_H-M   'P 1'
#
loop_
_entity.id
_entity.type
_entity.pdbx_description
1 polymer ?
#
loop_
_entity_poly.entity_id
_entity_poly.type
_entity_poly.pdbx_seq_one_letter_code
_entity_poly.pdbx_strand_id
1 'polypeptide(L)'
;MTNNSANNSAISIQVMVAGRVRVSPDLPFGNGCGLVRGSGYFVPASKRIWLPVCAFLVTTPHGCILFDTGWGRDMSPGGVYDRGAQIRSLGSWSLYRVNQV
;
A
#
# COMPACT_ATOMS: atom_id res chain seq x y z
N MET A 1 0.72 45.13 -24.24
CA MET A 1 1.01 44.80 -22.82
C MET A 1 0.83 43.30 -22.66
N THR A 2 1.96 42.62 -22.45
CA THR A 2 2.08 41.17 -22.30
C THR A 2 1.52 40.73 -20.96
N ASN A 3 0.44 39.93 -20.97
CA ASN A 3 0.10 39.13 -19.79
C ASN A 3 0.64 37.73 -20.01
N ASN A 4 1.71 37.45 -19.28
CA ASN A 4 2.33 36.15 -19.08
C ASN A 4 1.28 35.16 -18.57
N SER A 5 0.63 34.44 -19.47
CA SER A 5 0.05 33.14 -19.14
C SER A 5 1.22 32.21 -18.90
N ALA A 6 1.68 32.10 -17.65
CA ALA A 6 2.64 31.08 -17.28
C ALA A 6 2.07 29.73 -17.76
N ASN A 7 2.72 29.14 -18.75
CA ASN A 7 2.48 27.76 -19.17
C ASN A 7 2.58 26.92 -17.91
N ASN A 8 1.45 26.45 -17.37
CA ASN A 8 1.47 25.67 -16.15
C ASN A 8 1.87 24.23 -16.51
N SER A 9 3.15 24.06 -16.83
CA SER A 9 3.84 22.79 -17.09
C SER A 9 4.03 21.97 -15.81
N ALA A 10 3.28 22.28 -14.74
CA ALA A 10 3.52 21.76 -13.41
C ALA A 10 3.02 20.32 -13.31
N ILE A 11 3.97 19.41 -13.07
CA ILE A 11 3.68 18.05 -12.66
C ILE A 11 3.15 18.08 -11.22
N SER A 12 2.01 17.44 -10.98
CA SER A 12 1.46 17.25 -9.63
C SER A 12 1.42 15.78 -9.26
N ILE A 13 1.77 15.44 -8.03
CA ILE A 13 1.73 14.07 -7.51
C ILE A 13 0.73 14.03 -6.37
N GLN A 14 -0.36 13.29 -6.53
CA GLN A 14 -1.31 13.00 -5.47
C GLN A 14 -1.03 11.61 -4.88
N VAL A 15 -0.80 11.56 -3.57
CA VAL A 15 -0.69 10.30 -2.82
C VAL A 15 -2.09 9.86 -2.41
N MET A 16 -2.49 8.66 -2.78
CA MET A 16 -3.77 8.05 -2.43
C MET A 16 -3.55 6.88 -1.48
N VAL A 17 -4.01 7.01 -0.23
CA VAL A 17 -3.88 5.93 0.76
C VAL A 17 -5.05 4.95 0.58
N ALA A 18 -4.73 3.72 0.20
CA ALA A 18 -5.68 2.65 -0.07
C ALA A 18 -5.83 1.65 1.10
N GLY A 19 -5.15 1.91 2.22
CA GLY A 19 -5.23 1.10 3.43
C GLY A 19 -3.89 1.01 4.15
N ARG A 20 -3.72 -0.08 4.90
CA ARG A 20 -2.49 -0.38 5.64
C ARG A 20 -2.21 -1.88 5.65
N VAL A 21 -0.95 -2.22 5.86
CA VAL A 21 -0.46 -3.58 6.04
C VAL A 21 0.43 -3.63 7.26
N ARG A 22 0.34 -4.70 8.04
CA ARG A 22 1.22 -4.95 9.17
C ARG A 22 2.29 -5.95 8.75
N VAL A 23 3.56 -5.63 9.01
CA VAL A 23 4.69 -6.47 8.57
C VAL A 23 5.75 -6.61 9.65
N SER A 24 6.57 -7.66 9.53
CA SER A 24 7.84 -7.75 10.24
C SER A 24 8.75 -6.58 9.85
N PRO A 25 9.48 -5.93 10.78
CA PRO A 25 10.48 -4.92 10.45
C PRO A 25 11.58 -5.44 9.52
N ASP A 26 11.85 -6.75 9.54
CA ASP A 26 12.85 -7.37 8.66
C ASP A 26 12.45 -7.29 7.18
N LEU A 27 11.15 -7.19 6.86
CA LEU A 27 10.66 -7.11 5.48
C LEU A 27 11.07 -5.78 4.79
N PRO A 28 10.78 -4.58 5.36
CA PRO A 28 11.18 -3.31 4.74
C PRO A 28 12.61 -2.87 5.07
N PHE A 29 13.21 -3.33 6.18
CA PHE A 29 14.52 -2.83 6.64
C PHE A 29 15.68 -3.81 6.48
N GLY A 30 15.43 -5.07 6.08
CA GLY A 30 16.49 -5.97 5.59
C GLY A 30 17.39 -6.60 6.65
N ASN A 31 17.04 -6.59 7.95
CA ASN A 31 17.85 -7.19 9.03
C ASN A 31 17.81 -8.73 9.08
N GLY A 32 17.46 -9.39 7.97
CA GLY A 32 17.46 -10.85 7.81
C GLY A 32 16.65 -11.30 6.58
N CYS A 33 17.33 -11.63 5.48
CA CYS A 33 16.74 -11.93 4.16
C CYS A 33 15.99 -13.29 4.03
N GLY A 34 15.54 -13.90 5.14
CA GLY A 34 14.85 -15.19 5.10
C GLY A 34 13.34 -15.05 5.01
N LEU A 35 12.67 -15.89 4.20
CA LEU A 35 11.20 -15.93 4.06
C LEU A 35 10.47 -15.98 5.42
N VAL A 36 11.01 -16.73 6.39
CA VAL A 36 10.42 -16.85 7.74
C VAL A 36 10.50 -15.54 8.53
N ARG A 37 11.60 -14.80 8.42
CA ARG A 37 11.78 -13.49 9.08
C ARG A 37 10.98 -12.39 8.41
N GLY A 38 11.01 -12.36 7.07
CA GLY A 38 10.24 -11.41 6.26
C GLY A 38 8.72 -11.58 6.45
N SER A 39 8.24 -12.83 6.48
CA SER A 39 6.81 -13.10 6.77
C SER A 39 6.39 -12.70 8.18
N GLY A 40 7.31 -12.62 9.14
CA GLY A 40 6.98 -12.25 10.51
C GLY A 40 6.11 -13.27 11.24
N TYR A 41 5.95 -14.50 10.74
CA TYR A 41 5.02 -15.49 11.29
C TYR A 41 5.18 -15.71 12.80
N PHE A 42 6.43 -15.76 13.28
CA PHE A 42 6.79 -15.90 14.70
C PHE A 42 7.09 -14.56 15.40
N VAL A 43 7.02 -13.44 14.69
CA VAL A 43 7.24 -12.10 15.26
C VAL A 43 5.98 -11.69 16.03
N PRO A 44 6.08 -11.37 17.34
CA PRO A 44 4.94 -10.88 18.11
C PRO A 44 4.32 -9.64 17.48
N ALA A 45 2.99 -9.53 17.52
CA ALA A 45 2.27 -8.39 16.98
C ALA A 45 2.84 -7.04 17.48
N SER A 46 3.16 -6.92 18.77
CA SER A 46 3.75 -5.70 19.37
C SER A 46 5.08 -5.25 18.77
N LYS A 47 5.79 -6.13 18.06
CA LYS A 47 7.07 -5.84 17.39
C LYS A 47 6.91 -5.63 15.88
N ARG A 48 5.71 -5.77 15.33
CA ARG A 48 5.40 -5.54 13.92
C ARG A 48 5.01 -4.08 13.70
N ILE A 49 5.26 -3.57 12.50
CA ILE A 49 4.97 -2.18 12.11
C ILE A 49 3.80 -2.13 11.14
N TRP A 50 3.01 -1.06 11.22
CA TRP A 50 1.99 -0.74 10.23
C TRP A 50 2.57 0.19 9.18
N LEU A 51 2.42 -0.17 7.91
CA LEU A 51 2.81 0.64 6.76
C LEU A 51 1.56 1.01 5.95
N PRO A 52 1.50 2.22 5.37
CA PRO A 52 0.42 2.57 4.47
C PRO A 52 0.56 1.82 3.14
N VAL A 53 -0.57 1.46 2.55
CA VAL A 53 -0.63 1.02 1.16
C VAL A 53 -1.06 2.22 0.33
N CYS A 54 -0.21 2.64 -0.60
CA CYS A 54 -0.39 3.87 -1.37
C CYS A 54 -0.44 3.57 -2.86
N ALA A 55 -1.27 4.34 -3.57
CA ALA A 55 -1.18 4.53 -5.01
C ALA A 55 -0.84 6.00 -5.30
N PHE A 56 -0.28 6.29 -6.46
CA PHE A 56 0.14 7.64 -6.83
C PHE A 56 -0.48 8.05 -8.16
N LEU A 57 -1.20 9.16 -8.17
CA LEU A 57 -1.68 9.78 -9.40
C LEU A 57 -0.74 10.93 -9.76
N VAL A 58 0.02 10.75 -10.84
CA VAL A 58 0.90 11.76 -11.40
C VAL A 58 0.17 12.43 -12.55
N THR A 59 -0.18 13.70 -12.38
CA THR A 59 -0.81 14.51 -13.43
C THR A 59 0.25 15.35 -14.11
N THR A 60 0.30 15.27 -15.44
CA THR A 60 1.21 16.02 -16.30
C THR A 60 0.40 16.81 -17.34
N PRO A 61 1.01 17.77 -18.06
CA PRO A 61 0.33 18.45 -19.17
C PRO A 61 -0.14 17.51 -20.29
N HIS A 62 0.47 16.32 -20.41
CA HIS A 62 0.15 15.34 -21.44
C HIS A 62 -0.84 14.27 -20.98
N GLY A 63 -1.29 14.31 -19.73
CA GLY A 63 -2.23 13.35 -19.16
C GLY A 63 -1.83 12.84 -17.79
N CYS A 64 -2.55 11.83 -17.33
CA CYS A 64 -2.43 11.26 -15.99
C CYS A 64 -1.79 9.87 -16.04
N ILE A 65 -0.91 9.58 -15.08
CA ILE A 65 -0.28 8.28 -14.88
C ILE A 65 -0.66 7.79 -13.48
N LEU A 66 -1.24 6.60 -13.41
CA LEU A 66 -1.55 5.93 -12.15
C LEU A 66 -0.49 4.87 -11.84
N PHE A 67 0.24 5.06 -10.75
CA PHE A 67 1.18 4.08 -10.22
C PHE A 67 0.50 3.28 -9.11
N ASP A 68 0.45 1.97 -9.34
CA ASP A 68 -0.23 0.99 -8.47
C ASP A 68 -1.74 1.28 -8.28
N THR A 69 -2.46 0.36 -7.64
CA THR A 69 -3.92 0.47 -7.44
C THR A 69 -4.38 0.09 -6.03
N GLY A 70 -3.45 -0.24 -5.14
CA GLY A 70 -3.76 -0.59 -3.75
C GLY A 70 -4.50 -1.92 -3.62
N TRP A 71 -5.43 -2.02 -2.65
CA TRP A 71 -6.16 -3.26 -2.40
C TRP A 71 -7.32 -3.48 -3.38
N GLY A 72 -7.39 -4.68 -3.95
CA GLY A 72 -8.53 -5.14 -4.74
C GLY A 72 -9.83 -5.14 -3.92
N ARG A 73 -10.98 -5.03 -4.60
CA ARG A 73 -12.30 -4.98 -3.94
C ARG A 73 -12.75 -6.30 -3.34
N ASP A 74 -12.15 -7.39 -3.78
CA ASP A 74 -12.24 -8.72 -3.16
C ASP A 74 -11.54 -8.76 -1.78
N MET A 75 -10.51 -7.93 -1.58
CA MET A 75 -9.75 -7.81 -0.33
C MET A 75 -10.25 -6.64 0.55
N SER A 76 -10.75 -5.57 -0.07
CA SER A 76 -11.23 -4.35 0.57
C SER A 76 -12.55 -3.88 -0.08
N PRO A 77 -13.68 -4.56 0.20
CA PRO A 77 -14.99 -4.21 -0.35
C PRO A 77 -15.35 -2.76 0.00
N GLY A 78 -15.80 -1.97 -0.97
CA GLY A 78 -16.05 -0.54 -0.74
C GLY A 78 -14.82 0.30 -0.38
N GLY A 79 -13.62 -0.30 -0.33
CA GLY A 79 -12.37 0.37 0.05
C GLY A 79 -12.18 0.45 1.55
N VAL A 80 -12.97 -0.32 2.31
CA VAL A 80 -12.86 -0.43 3.75
C VAL A 80 -12.26 -1.78 4.14
N TYR A 81 -11.56 -1.79 5.26
CA TYR A 81 -11.03 -3.01 5.84
C TYR A 81 -12.17 -4.00 6.16
N ASP A 82 -12.08 -5.20 5.61
CA ASP A 82 -12.95 -6.32 5.94
C ASP A 82 -12.11 -7.59 6.15
N ARG A 83 -12.11 -8.09 7.39
CA ARG A 83 -11.34 -9.27 7.77
C ARG A 83 -11.71 -10.51 6.95
N GLY A 84 -12.99 -10.72 6.69
CA GLY A 84 -13.47 -11.90 5.97
C GLY A 84 -13.06 -11.86 4.50
N ALA A 85 -13.18 -10.69 3.87
CA ALA A 85 -12.76 -10.43 2.51
C ALA A 85 -11.25 -10.65 2.35
N GLN A 86 -10.44 -10.14 3.27
CA GLN A 86 -9.00 -10.36 3.26
C GLN A 86 -8.60 -11.84 3.39
N ILE A 87 -9.21 -12.59 4.32
CA ILE A 87 -8.93 -14.03 4.46
C ILE A 87 -9.31 -14.79 3.19
N ARG A 88 -10.46 -14.48 2.58
CA ARG A 88 -10.93 -15.12 1.34
C ARG A 88 -10.02 -14.79 0.16
N SER A 89 -9.69 -13.51 -0.05
CA SER A 89 -8.83 -13.05 -1.13
C SER A 89 -7.40 -13.62 -1.02
N LEU A 90 -6.83 -13.66 0.19
CA LEU A 90 -5.53 -14.28 0.43
C LEU A 90 -5.55 -15.82 0.36
N GLY A 91 -6.72 -16.45 0.36
CA GLY A 91 -6.87 -17.91 0.35
C GLY A 91 -6.35 -18.62 1.61
N SER A 92 -5.95 -17.89 2.65
CA SER A 92 -5.34 -18.48 3.86
C SER A 92 -5.47 -17.58 5.08
N TRP A 93 -5.91 -18.18 6.19
CA TRP A 93 -5.90 -17.53 7.50
C TRP A 93 -4.48 -17.18 7.97
N SER A 94 -3.49 -18.02 7.66
CA SER A 94 -2.09 -17.80 8.02
C SER A 94 -1.52 -16.57 7.31
N LEU A 95 -1.87 -16.37 6.03
CA LEU A 95 -1.47 -15.19 5.27
C LEU A 95 -2.15 -13.91 5.81
N TYR A 96 -3.42 -13.98 6.17
CA TYR A 96 -4.09 -12.86 6.85
C TYR A 96 -3.39 -12.51 8.17
N ARG A 97 -3.01 -13.52 8.98
CA ARG A 97 -2.37 -13.30 10.28
C ARG A 97 -1.01 -12.60 10.14
N VAL A 98 -0.24 -12.86 9.08
CA VAL A 98 1.04 -12.16 8.88
C VAL A 98 0.88 -10.74 8.36
N ASN A 99 -0.21 -10.46 7.63
CA ASN A 99 -0.46 -9.16 7.00
C ASN A 99 -1.25 -8.16 7.86
N GLN A 100 -2.05 -8.63 8.83
CA GLN A 100 -3.13 -7.81 9.42
C GLN A 100 -3.30 -7.97 10.93
N VAL A 101 -2.62 -8.94 11.55
CA VAL A 101 -2.63 -9.19 13.01
C VAL A 101 -1.25 -8.94 13.57
#